data_AF-A0A3D5FJE3-F1
#
_entry.id   AF-A0A3D5FJE3-F1
#
_cell.length_a   1.000
_cell.length_b   1.000
_cell.length_c   1.000
_cell.angle_alpha   90.00
_cell.angle_beta   90.00
_cell.angle_gamma   90.00
#
_symmetry.space_group_name_H-M   'P 1'
#
loop_
_entity.id
_entity.type
_entity.pdbx_description
1 polymer ?
#
loop_
_entity_poly.entity_id
_entity_poly.type
_entity_poly.pdbx_seq_one_letter_code
_entity_poly.pdbx_strand_id
1 'polypeptide(L)'
;MIEEAQPAGNRLIILGDKIAPNPHLTAFVKNLKLENSLLDLGEQVKYAICGDSSDVATTLKRYQDDVKMVLVGPGLRGNGVTMARMLATKAHIVMIIDPRVNPLGADPASYAHVQANLEELDVILVLTKDADEAFFQPLIKEYVVSGMLVGTDLESMSPEERAEMIDKRLDAVNTFPSLPDTQRKVAALDDLDPPKKWAEAIDEDLPTKTVILRILNSARYGFRSRVETIDQAVALASARTIREIVTACQIRQIFSKTSDGTIDQFWKHSLAVANFAKLLSLPADPGAQDSQQKTEFERFQLEEEQDTVLQEAKLWEKIELGEGDDPFTAGLLHDIGKVTMLMCLEDSLELVMALVEQEVQEAQAANQMWAHQVVEIERFLMTDIDHQSIGIRLADRWEFDASIQQVIANHHQVAEHAPTIIKLIALADIAGNCLFPYPATETQHPFPILFDRIDKGLKKSTKASPEAIDEVISEEIFEDLVDVLNRLNLPNHLWELIDLKTFFKVIHVLAPKIKSATIGFLQQTA
;
A
#
# COMPACT_ATOMS: atom_id res chain seq x y z
N MET A 1 31.45 -33.05 -19.13
CA MET A 1 30.03 -33.32 -19.34
C MET A 1 29.30 -32.24 -18.57
N ILE A 2 28.61 -31.37 -19.30
CA ILE A 2 27.72 -30.38 -18.72
C ILE A 2 26.51 -31.19 -18.25
N GLU A 3 26.17 -31.15 -16.96
CA GLU A 3 24.89 -31.68 -16.49
C GLU A 3 23.80 -30.86 -17.18
N GLU A 4 23.09 -31.48 -18.12
CA GLU A 4 21.84 -30.94 -18.63
C GLU A 4 20.88 -30.81 -17.45
N ALA A 5 20.53 -29.56 -17.11
CA ALA A 5 19.46 -29.30 -16.17
C ALA A 5 18.19 -30.00 -16.68
N GLN A 6 17.60 -30.86 -15.86
CA GLN A 6 16.32 -31.48 -16.18
C GLN A 6 15.27 -30.38 -16.46
N PRO A 7 14.48 -30.47 -17.54
CA PRO A 7 13.41 -29.50 -17.77
C PRO A 7 12.44 -29.58 -16.60
N ALA A 8 12.19 -28.43 -15.96
CA ALA A 8 11.23 -28.35 -14.86
C ALA A 8 9.86 -28.81 -15.38
N GLY A 9 9.29 -29.85 -14.75
CA GLY A 9 8.03 -30.44 -15.20
C GLY A 9 6.89 -29.43 -15.24
N ASN A 10 6.05 -29.50 -16.27
CA ASN A 10 4.95 -28.59 -16.55
C ASN A 10 3.91 -28.62 -15.42
N ARG A 11 3.61 -27.51 -14.73
CA ARG A 11 2.64 -27.52 -13.61
C ARG A 11 1.36 -26.77 -13.97
N LEU A 12 0.23 -27.40 -13.61
CA LEU A 12 -1.13 -26.91 -13.79
C LEU A 12 -1.73 -26.68 -12.40
N ILE A 13 -2.10 -25.45 -12.03
CA ILE A 13 -2.77 -25.18 -10.75
C ILE A 13 -4.29 -25.19 -10.95
N ILE A 14 -4.99 -25.80 -10.01
CA ILE A 14 -6.45 -25.97 -10.03
C ILE A 14 -7.03 -25.33 -8.79
N LEU A 15 -7.95 -24.38 -8.96
CA LEU A 15 -8.50 -23.56 -7.89
C LEU A 15 -10.01 -23.75 -7.82
N GLY A 16 -10.52 -24.10 -6.64
CA GLY A 16 -11.96 -24.13 -6.37
C GLY A 16 -12.67 -25.44 -6.75
N ASP A 17 -13.01 -26.23 -5.74
CA ASP A 17 -13.84 -27.44 -5.90
C ASP A 17 -14.74 -27.73 -4.68
N LYS A 18 -14.84 -26.81 -3.72
CA LYS A 18 -15.46 -27.18 -2.44
C LYS A 18 -16.98 -27.25 -2.45
N ILE A 19 -17.68 -26.77 -3.49
CA ILE A 19 -19.16 -26.82 -3.57
C ILE A 19 -19.64 -26.79 -5.04
N ALA A 20 -19.67 -27.90 -5.78
CA ALA A 20 -20.58 -28.08 -6.93
C ALA A 20 -20.77 -29.57 -7.31
N PRO A 21 -21.98 -30.01 -7.70
CA PRO A 21 -22.25 -31.39 -8.08
C PRO A 21 -21.80 -31.66 -9.52
N ASN A 22 -20.77 -32.51 -9.65
CA ASN A 22 -20.29 -33.27 -10.82
C ASN A 22 -20.27 -32.63 -12.24
N PRO A 23 -19.14 -32.75 -12.97
CA PRO A 23 -17.87 -33.35 -12.55
C PRO A 23 -17.06 -32.37 -11.69
N HIS A 24 -16.60 -32.87 -10.54
CA HIS A 24 -15.63 -32.22 -9.65
C HIS A 24 -14.39 -31.86 -10.49
N LEU A 25 -13.87 -30.63 -10.45
CA LEU A 25 -12.74 -30.18 -11.30
C LEU A 25 -11.52 -31.10 -11.12
N THR A 26 -11.34 -31.61 -9.90
CA THR A 26 -10.37 -32.64 -9.54
C THR A 26 -10.64 -33.99 -10.21
N ALA A 27 -11.90 -34.43 -10.25
CA ALA A 27 -12.28 -35.69 -10.92
C ALA A 27 -12.08 -35.59 -12.42
N PHE A 28 -12.40 -34.43 -13.00
CA PHE A 28 -12.12 -34.10 -14.38
C PHE A 28 -10.62 -34.19 -14.71
N VAL A 29 -9.75 -33.56 -13.92
CA VAL A 29 -8.30 -33.67 -14.13
C VAL A 29 -7.78 -35.09 -13.90
N LYS A 30 -8.32 -35.82 -12.93
CA LYS A 30 -7.98 -37.24 -12.74
C LYS A 30 -8.37 -38.09 -13.95
N ASN A 31 -9.53 -37.83 -14.55
CA ASN A 31 -9.98 -38.51 -15.76
C ASN A 31 -9.14 -38.14 -16.99
N LEU A 32 -8.84 -36.85 -17.19
CA LEU A 32 -7.93 -36.40 -18.25
C LEU A 32 -6.56 -37.08 -18.18
N LYS A 33 -6.01 -37.27 -16.97
CA LYS A 33 -4.76 -38.03 -16.78
C LYS A 33 -4.88 -39.49 -17.20
N LEU A 34 -6.03 -40.12 -16.95
CA LEU A 34 -6.28 -41.52 -17.31
C LEU A 34 -6.44 -41.70 -18.83
N GLU A 35 -7.06 -40.74 -19.51
CA GLU A 35 -7.41 -40.85 -20.94
C GLU A 35 -6.31 -40.30 -21.87
N ASN A 36 -5.47 -39.37 -21.41
CA ASN A 36 -4.49 -38.68 -22.24
C ASN A 36 -3.04 -39.03 -21.84
N SER A 37 -2.51 -40.11 -22.41
CA SER A 37 -1.13 -40.62 -22.20
C SER A 37 0.01 -39.64 -22.52
N LEU A 38 -0.28 -38.49 -23.16
CA LEU A 38 0.67 -37.39 -23.36
C LEU A 38 0.97 -36.61 -22.08
N LEU A 39 0.06 -36.63 -21.09
CA LEU A 39 0.27 -36.04 -19.77
C LEU A 39 1.15 -36.90 -18.85
N ASP A 40 1.46 -38.13 -19.29
CA ASP A 40 2.05 -39.21 -18.47
C ASP A 40 3.39 -39.72 -19.01
N LEU A 41 4.09 -38.95 -19.85
CA LEU A 41 5.46 -39.27 -20.27
C LEU A 41 6.46 -38.98 -19.13
N GLY A 42 6.40 -39.77 -18.05
CA GLY A 42 7.49 -39.92 -17.06
C GLY A 42 7.57 -38.90 -15.91
N GLU A 43 6.45 -38.49 -15.30
CA GLU A 43 6.32 -37.48 -14.22
C GLU A 43 6.40 -35.99 -14.63
N GLN A 44 5.65 -35.56 -15.66
CA GLN A 44 5.74 -34.18 -16.16
C GLN A 44 4.52 -33.26 -15.98
N VAL A 45 3.39 -33.71 -15.40
CA VAL A 45 2.29 -32.79 -15.02
C VAL A 45 1.92 -32.87 -13.53
N LYS A 46 2.39 -31.89 -12.75
CA LYS A 46 2.03 -31.71 -11.32
C LYS A 46 0.87 -30.72 -11.19
N TYR A 47 -0.07 -31.01 -10.28
CA TYR A 47 -1.15 -30.09 -9.97
C TYR A 47 -1.32 -29.86 -8.47
N ALA A 48 -1.82 -28.68 -8.12
CA ALA A 48 -2.22 -28.30 -6.77
C ALA A 48 -3.71 -27.95 -6.77
N ILE A 49 -4.42 -28.33 -5.70
CA ILE A 49 -5.83 -28.01 -5.50
C ILE A 49 -5.92 -27.05 -4.32
N CYS A 50 -6.37 -25.83 -4.58
CA CYS A 50 -6.53 -24.80 -3.55
C CYS A 50 -8.01 -24.59 -3.22
N GLY A 51 -8.32 -24.42 -1.93
CA GLY A 51 -9.70 -24.26 -1.45
C GLY A 51 -10.19 -22.81 -1.40
N ASP A 52 -9.26 -21.87 -1.32
CA ASP A 52 -9.49 -20.43 -1.22
C ASP A 52 -8.40 -19.65 -1.96
N SER A 53 -8.63 -18.35 -2.15
CA SER A 53 -7.78 -17.40 -2.86
C SER A 53 -6.38 -17.25 -2.24
N SER A 54 -6.24 -17.38 -0.92
CA SER A 54 -4.97 -17.25 -0.20
C SER A 54 -4.06 -18.48 -0.41
N ASP A 55 -4.63 -19.69 -0.40
CA ASP A 55 -3.93 -20.93 -0.78
C ASP A 55 -3.34 -20.85 -2.20
N VAL A 56 -3.99 -20.11 -3.10
CA VAL A 56 -3.55 -19.91 -4.49
C VAL A 56 -2.28 -19.09 -4.53
N ALA A 57 -2.31 -17.91 -3.89
CA ALA A 57 -1.19 -16.99 -3.90
C ALA A 57 0.07 -17.67 -3.33
N THR A 58 -0.07 -18.33 -2.18
CA THR A 58 1.03 -19.04 -1.52
C THR A 58 1.57 -20.22 -2.37
N THR A 59 0.69 -20.96 -3.04
CA THR A 59 1.07 -22.04 -3.96
C THR A 59 1.79 -21.51 -5.20
N LEU A 60 1.30 -20.41 -5.80
CA LEU A 60 1.94 -19.77 -6.94
C LEU A 60 3.34 -19.30 -6.59
N LYS A 61 3.52 -18.65 -5.45
CA LYS A 61 4.83 -18.19 -4.99
C LYS A 61 5.83 -19.34 -4.84
N ARG A 62 5.39 -20.48 -4.33
CA ARG A 62 6.25 -21.67 -4.20
C ARG A 62 6.67 -22.27 -5.53
N TYR A 63 5.86 -22.10 -6.58
CA TYR A 63 6.01 -22.79 -7.87
C TYR A 63 6.10 -21.83 -9.06
N GLN A 64 6.52 -20.59 -8.81
CA GLN A 64 6.40 -19.42 -9.69
C GLN A 64 6.66 -19.68 -11.17
N ASP A 65 7.81 -20.24 -11.55
CA ASP A 65 8.20 -20.42 -12.96
C ASP A 65 7.52 -21.62 -13.64
N ASP A 66 6.91 -22.48 -12.84
CA ASP A 66 6.41 -23.79 -13.26
C ASP A 66 4.92 -23.78 -13.58
N VAL A 67 4.17 -22.75 -13.14
CA VAL A 67 2.72 -22.68 -13.31
C VAL A 67 2.36 -22.11 -14.67
N LYS A 68 1.79 -22.94 -15.55
CA LYS A 68 1.43 -22.51 -16.92
C LYS A 68 -0.03 -22.15 -17.08
N MET A 69 -0.89 -22.72 -16.24
CA MET A 69 -2.34 -22.56 -16.35
C MET A 69 -2.97 -22.65 -14.97
N VAL A 70 -3.99 -21.83 -14.76
CA VAL A 70 -4.77 -21.74 -13.53
C VAL A 70 -6.25 -21.90 -13.86
N LEU A 71 -6.89 -22.91 -13.27
CA LEU A 71 -8.33 -23.14 -13.43
C LEU A 71 -9.07 -22.53 -12.24
N VAL A 72 -9.95 -21.56 -12.45
CA VAL A 72 -10.76 -20.92 -11.40
C VAL A 72 -12.18 -21.50 -11.44
N GLY A 73 -12.47 -22.42 -10.53
CA GLY A 73 -13.76 -23.09 -10.40
C GLY A 73 -14.77 -22.37 -9.50
N PRO A 74 -16.07 -22.69 -9.61
CA PRO A 74 -17.14 -22.07 -8.81
C PRO A 74 -17.06 -22.39 -7.31
N GLY A 75 -16.29 -23.41 -6.93
CA GLY A 75 -16.10 -23.81 -5.54
C GLY A 75 -14.98 -23.07 -4.80
N LEU A 76 -14.35 -22.05 -5.40
CA LEU A 76 -13.31 -21.24 -4.78
C LEU A 76 -13.93 -20.32 -3.71
N ARG A 77 -13.34 -20.29 -2.52
CA ARG A 77 -13.66 -19.27 -1.50
C ARG A 77 -12.82 -18.01 -1.73
N GLY A 78 -13.43 -16.84 -1.57
CA GLY A 78 -12.85 -15.54 -1.92
C GLY A 78 -13.27 -15.07 -3.32
N ASN A 79 -12.74 -13.94 -3.78
CA ASN A 79 -13.10 -13.35 -5.06
C ASN A 79 -12.30 -13.93 -6.25
N GLY A 80 -12.90 -14.90 -6.96
CA GLY A 80 -12.32 -15.51 -8.15
C GLY A 80 -12.09 -14.53 -9.32
N VAL A 81 -12.88 -13.45 -9.42
CA VAL A 81 -12.69 -12.41 -10.44
C VAL A 81 -11.44 -11.59 -10.14
N THR A 82 -11.26 -11.14 -8.90
CA THR A 82 -10.03 -10.44 -8.48
C THR A 82 -8.81 -11.31 -8.70
N MET A 83 -8.89 -12.58 -8.32
CA MET A 83 -7.80 -13.54 -8.54
C MET A 83 -7.44 -13.65 -10.02
N ALA A 84 -8.43 -13.84 -10.90
CA ALA A 84 -8.20 -13.89 -12.33
C ALA A 84 -7.55 -12.62 -12.87
N ARG A 85 -8.01 -11.43 -12.42
CA ARG A 85 -7.45 -10.12 -12.82
C ARG A 85 -5.99 -9.96 -12.42
N MET A 86 -5.66 -10.30 -11.17
CA MET A 86 -4.31 -10.13 -10.64
C MET A 86 -3.34 -11.07 -11.37
N LEU A 87 -3.73 -12.34 -11.57
CA LEU A 87 -2.86 -13.39 -12.10
C LEU A 87 -2.81 -13.52 -13.62
N ALA A 88 -3.64 -12.79 -14.37
CA ALA A 88 -3.77 -12.93 -15.83
C ALA A 88 -2.44 -12.85 -16.60
N THR A 89 -1.45 -12.12 -16.10
CA THR A 89 -0.12 -12.00 -16.74
C THR A 89 0.88 -13.09 -16.32
N LYS A 90 0.55 -13.91 -15.32
CA LYS A 90 1.43 -14.96 -14.77
C LYS A 90 1.06 -16.35 -15.27
N ALA A 91 -0.22 -16.62 -15.47
CA ALA A 91 -0.70 -17.91 -15.94
C ALA A 91 -1.89 -17.75 -16.89
N HIS A 92 -2.09 -18.70 -17.79
CA HIS A 92 -3.31 -18.76 -18.57
C HIS A 92 -4.47 -19.07 -17.63
N ILE A 93 -5.41 -18.14 -17.50
CA ILE A 93 -6.54 -18.29 -16.60
C ILE A 93 -7.73 -18.85 -17.37
N VAL A 94 -8.30 -19.93 -16.86
CA VAL A 94 -9.61 -20.42 -17.30
C VAL A 94 -10.57 -20.34 -16.13
N MET A 95 -11.59 -19.49 -16.24
CA MET A 95 -12.61 -19.33 -15.20
C MET A 95 -13.90 -20.05 -15.59
N ILE A 96 -14.31 -20.98 -14.74
CA ILE A 96 -15.52 -21.77 -14.88
C ILE A 96 -16.65 -21.05 -14.14
N ILE A 97 -17.65 -20.64 -14.89
CA ILE A 97 -18.78 -19.84 -14.41
C ILE A 97 -20.00 -20.73 -14.20
N ASP A 98 -20.45 -20.81 -12.95
CA ASP A 98 -21.81 -21.20 -12.61
C ASP A 98 -22.57 -19.93 -12.19
N PRO A 99 -23.45 -19.37 -13.05
CA PRO A 99 -24.21 -18.16 -12.73
C PRO A 99 -25.04 -18.23 -11.45
N ARG A 100 -25.25 -19.43 -10.88
CA ARG A 100 -25.96 -19.65 -9.61
C ARG A 100 -25.06 -19.55 -8.39
N VAL A 101 -23.75 -19.71 -8.55
CA VAL A 101 -22.77 -19.81 -7.44
C VAL A 101 -21.75 -18.68 -7.49
N ASN A 102 -21.22 -18.35 -8.67
CA ASN A 102 -20.22 -17.30 -8.89
C ASN A 102 -20.57 -16.43 -10.12
N PRO A 103 -21.69 -15.69 -10.10
CA PRO A 103 -22.02 -14.78 -11.20
C PRO A 103 -20.95 -13.68 -11.33
N LEU A 104 -20.60 -13.30 -12.57
CA LEU A 104 -19.64 -12.22 -12.84
C LEU A 104 -20.18 -10.81 -12.54
N GLY A 105 -21.42 -10.68 -12.08
CA GLY A 105 -22.04 -9.39 -11.79
C GLY A 105 -23.44 -9.56 -11.19
N ALA A 106 -23.96 -8.49 -10.58
CA ALA A 106 -25.28 -8.48 -9.95
C ALA A 106 -26.43 -8.37 -10.97
N ASP A 107 -26.13 -7.86 -12.17
CA ASP A 107 -27.09 -7.63 -13.25
C ASP A 107 -26.44 -7.89 -14.63
N PRO A 108 -27.21 -7.95 -15.73
CA PRO A 108 -26.68 -8.25 -17.06
C PRO A 108 -25.64 -7.24 -17.59
N ALA A 109 -25.75 -5.96 -17.24
CA ALA A 109 -24.81 -4.94 -17.69
C ALA A 109 -23.48 -5.06 -16.91
N SER A 110 -23.56 -5.25 -15.60
CA SER A 110 -22.42 -5.56 -14.74
C SER A 110 -21.72 -6.85 -15.19
N TYR A 111 -22.49 -7.90 -15.51
CA TYR A 111 -21.95 -9.15 -16.04
C TYR A 111 -21.19 -8.94 -17.35
N ALA A 112 -21.80 -8.27 -18.34
CA ALA A 112 -21.18 -8.01 -19.63
C ALA A 112 -19.91 -7.16 -19.49
N HIS A 113 -19.91 -6.20 -18.57
CA HIS A 113 -18.74 -5.39 -18.28
C HIS A 113 -17.60 -6.20 -17.66
N VAL A 114 -17.87 -6.99 -16.62
CA VAL A 114 -16.85 -7.83 -15.98
C VAL A 114 -16.34 -8.91 -16.95
N GLN A 115 -17.22 -9.51 -17.74
CA GLN A 115 -16.85 -10.43 -18.81
C GLN A 115 -15.88 -9.79 -19.80
N ALA A 116 -16.23 -8.62 -20.37
CA ALA A 116 -15.39 -7.94 -21.35
C ALA A 116 -14.00 -7.59 -20.75
N ASN A 117 -13.96 -7.12 -19.50
CA ASN A 117 -12.70 -6.82 -18.82
C ASN A 117 -11.82 -8.06 -18.63
N LEU A 118 -12.42 -9.21 -18.29
CA LEU A 118 -11.67 -10.47 -18.11
C LEU A 118 -11.16 -11.00 -19.45
N GLU A 119 -11.99 -10.99 -20.49
CA GLU A 119 -11.60 -11.42 -21.84
C GLU A 119 -10.48 -10.52 -22.41
N GLU A 120 -10.50 -9.22 -22.10
CA GLU A 120 -9.45 -8.27 -22.49
C GLU A 120 -8.09 -8.53 -21.80
N LEU A 121 -8.12 -9.24 -20.66
CA LEU A 121 -6.94 -9.77 -19.96
C LEU A 121 -6.59 -11.21 -20.37
N ASP A 122 -7.13 -11.70 -21.50
CA ASP A 122 -6.97 -13.07 -22.01
C ASP A 122 -7.45 -14.17 -21.03
N VAL A 123 -8.35 -13.83 -20.11
CA VAL A 123 -9.01 -14.82 -19.24
C VAL A 123 -10.08 -15.56 -20.05
N ILE A 124 -9.96 -16.87 -20.14
CA ILE A 124 -10.92 -17.72 -20.85
C ILE A 124 -12.10 -18.00 -19.92
N LEU A 125 -13.30 -17.59 -20.32
CA LEU A 125 -14.53 -17.83 -19.56
C LEU A 125 -15.31 -19.00 -20.17
N VAL A 126 -15.74 -19.95 -19.34
CA VAL A 126 -16.54 -21.10 -19.78
C VAL A 126 -17.66 -21.38 -18.79
N LEU A 127 -18.87 -21.67 -19.28
CA LEU A 127 -19.96 -22.09 -18.41
C LEU A 127 -19.73 -23.52 -17.94
N THR A 128 -20.12 -23.85 -16.70
CA THR A 128 -19.94 -25.21 -16.13
C THR A 128 -20.48 -26.33 -17.02
N LYS A 129 -21.56 -26.07 -17.78
CA LYS A 129 -22.16 -27.06 -18.70
C LYS A 129 -21.32 -27.36 -19.96
N ASP A 130 -20.43 -26.44 -20.33
CA ASP A 130 -19.62 -26.49 -21.54
C ASP A 130 -18.13 -26.78 -21.21
N ALA A 131 -17.79 -26.86 -19.92
CA ALA A 131 -16.44 -27.13 -19.41
C ALA A 131 -16.14 -28.65 -19.37
N ASP A 132 -16.14 -29.30 -20.54
CA ASP A 132 -15.91 -30.74 -20.68
C ASP A 132 -14.52 -31.09 -21.23
N GLU A 133 -14.28 -32.39 -21.48
CA GLU A 133 -12.98 -32.88 -21.99
C GLU A 133 -12.61 -32.24 -23.33
N ALA A 134 -13.58 -32.08 -24.24
CA ALA A 134 -13.35 -31.53 -25.56
C ALA A 134 -12.93 -30.05 -25.50
N PHE A 135 -13.41 -29.31 -24.50
CA PHE A 135 -12.99 -27.94 -24.24
C PHE A 135 -11.55 -27.85 -23.70
N PHE A 136 -11.19 -28.63 -22.67
CA PHE A 136 -9.87 -28.48 -22.01
C PHE A 136 -8.73 -29.19 -22.74
N GLN A 137 -8.98 -30.29 -23.46
CA GLN A 137 -7.93 -31.05 -24.15
C GLN A 137 -7.02 -30.20 -25.05
N PRO A 138 -7.54 -29.30 -25.92
CA PRO A 138 -6.68 -28.42 -26.71
C PRO A 138 -5.90 -27.43 -25.84
N LEU A 139 -6.52 -26.82 -24.83
CA LEU A 139 -5.88 -25.83 -23.94
C LEU A 139 -4.72 -26.43 -23.15
N ILE A 140 -4.90 -27.63 -22.61
CA ILE A 140 -3.85 -28.34 -21.87
C ILE A 140 -2.70 -28.70 -22.80
N LYS A 141 -3.00 -29.17 -24.03
CA LYS A 141 -1.97 -29.49 -25.00
C LYS A 141 -1.15 -28.25 -25.36
N GLU A 142 -1.82 -27.12 -25.59
CA GLU A 142 -1.20 -25.86 -26.00
C GLU A 142 -0.39 -25.19 -24.88
N TYR A 143 -1.00 -25.01 -23.71
CA TYR A 143 -0.40 -24.22 -22.63
C TYR A 143 0.44 -25.05 -21.67
N VAL A 144 0.06 -26.30 -21.40
CA VAL A 144 0.77 -27.15 -20.42
C VAL A 144 1.79 -28.04 -21.12
N VAL A 145 1.45 -28.68 -22.24
CA VAL A 145 2.33 -29.68 -22.88
C VAL A 145 3.35 -29.04 -23.82
N SER A 146 2.96 -28.10 -24.69
CA SER A 146 3.93 -27.41 -25.57
C SER A 146 4.75 -26.34 -24.86
N GLY A 147 4.42 -25.99 -23.61
CA GLY A 147 5.17 -24.99 -22.83
C GLY A 147 5.13 -23.58 -23.44
N MET A 148 4.05 -23.25 -24.17
CA MET A 148 3.85 -21.89 -24.65
C MET A 148 3.84 -20.94 -23.45
N LEU A 149 4.70 -19.93 -23.48
CA LEU A 149 4.84 -18.99 -22.38
C LEU A 149 3.57 -18.14 -22.26
N VAL A 150 3.17 -17.90 -21.02
CA VAL A 150 2.12 -16.93 -20.68
C VAL A 150 2.75 -15.55 -20.75
N GLY A 151 2.06 -14.62 -21.41
CA GLY A 151 2.40 -13.20 -21.39
C GLY A 151 3.43 -12.80 -22.44
N THR A 152 3.23 -11.60 -22.96
CA THR A 152 4.27 -10.82 -23.65
C THR A 152 5.51 -10.75 -22.76
N ASP A 153 6.70 -10.94 -23.33
CA ASP A 153 7.96 -10.78 -22.60
C ASP A 153 8.06 -9.33 -22.13
N LEU A 154 7.67 -9.09 -20.88
CA LEU A 154 7.60 -7.75 -20.30
C LEU A 154 8.97 -7.10 -20.24
N GLU A 155 10.04 -7.89 -20.06
CA GLU A 155 11.42 -7.39 -20.11
C GLU A 155 11.83 -6.92 -21.52
N SER A 156 11.14 -7.42 -22.55
CA SER A 156 11.33 -6.98 -23.95
C SER A 156 10.47 -5.79 -24.37
N MET A 157 9.45 -5.42 -23.58
CA MET A 157 8.55 -4.31 -23.90
C MET A 157 9.23 -2.95 -23.68
N SER A 158 8.97 -2.01 -24.57
CA SER A 158 9.36 -0.62 -24.38
C SER A 158 8.64 0.00 -23.17
N PRO A 159 9.21 1.04 -22.53
CA PRO A 159 8.53 1.78 -21.47
C PRO A 159 7.15 2.30 -21.88
N GLU A 160 6.98 2.72 -23.13
CA GLU A 160 5.71 3.20 -23.68
C GLU A 160 4.67 2.08 -23.79
N GLU A 161 5.04 0.91 -24.32
CA GLU A 161 4.14 -0.25 -24.40
C GLU A 161 3.74 -0.76 -23.01
N ARG A 162 4.67 -0.72 -22.05
CA ARG A 162 4.38 -1.09 -20.66
C ARG A 162 3.42 -0.09 -20.02
N ALA A 163 3.61 1.21 -20.23
CA ALA A 163 2.70 2.24 -19.75
C ALA A 163 1.29 2.10 -20.35
N GLU A 164 1.17 1.85 -21.65
CA GLU A 164 -0.12 1.61 -22.32
C GLU A 164 -0.82 0.36 -21.77
N MET A 165 -0.06 -0.73 -21.53
CA MET A 165 -0.62 -1.93 -20.90
C MET A 165 -1.10 -1.67 -19.47
N ILE A 166 -0.32 -0.93 -18.66
CA ILE A 166 -0.73 -0.53 -17.31
C ILE A 166 -2.02 0.30 -17.38
N ASP A 167 -2.07 1.32 -18.25
CA ASP A 167 -3.25 2.17 -18.42
C ASP A 167 -4.48 1.36 -18.82
N LYS A 168 -4.33 0.42 -19.76
CA LYS A 168 -5.39 -0.49 -20.19
C LYS A 168 -5.92 -1.32 -19.02
N ARG A 169 -5.03 -1.90 -18.20
CA ARG A 169 -5.41 -2.69 -17.02
C ARG A 169 -6.04 -1.84 -15.93
N LEU A 170 -5.60 -0.59 -15.75
CA LEU A 170 -6.20 0.35 -14.80
C LEU A 170 -7.55 0.88 -15.28
N ASP A 171 -7.77 1.05 -16.60
CA ASP A 171 -9.07 1.44 -17.14
C ASP A 171 -10.10 0.30 -17.09
N ALA A 172 -9.67 -0.95 -17.23
CA ALA A 172 -10.53 -2.13 -17.02
C ALA A 172 -11.09 -2.23 -15.59
N VAL A 173 -10.52 -1.49 -14.65
CA VAL A 173 -10.95 -1.45 -13.27
C VAL A 173 -12.12 -0.46 -13.05
N ASN A 174 -12.33 0.53 -13.93
CA ASN A 174 -13.53 1.41 -14.05
C ASN A 174 -14.18 2.03 -12.78
N THR A 175 -13.58 1.91 -11.61
CA THR A 175 -14.19 2.29 -10.32
C THR A 175 -13.46 3.40 -9.59
N PHE A 176 -12.52 4.11 -10.23
CA PHE A 176 -11.75 5.16 -9.54
C PHE A 176 -12.68 6.23 -8.95
N PRO A 177 -12.45 6.62 -7.68
CA PRO A 177 -13.32 7.58 -7.02
C PRO A 177 -13.09 8.99 -7.59
N SER A 178 -14.14 9.80 -7.62
CA SER A 178 -14.03 11.22 -7.96
C SER A 178 -13.74 12.05 -6.71
N LEU A 179 -12.96 13.12 -6.89
CA LEU A 179 -12.76 14.13 -5.85
C LEU A 179 -14.08 14.88 -5.59
N PRO A 180 -14.53 15.02 -4.33
CA PRO A 180 -15.73 15.80 -4.03
C PRO A 180 -15.52 17.28 -4.32
N ASP A 181 -16.62 17.99 -4.60
CA ASP A 181 -16.62 19.40 -4.99
C ASP A 181 -15.91 20.31 -3.99
N THR A 182 -16.09 20.06 -2.69
CA THR A 182 -15.45 20.82 -1.61
C THR A 182 -13.94 20.80 -1.72
N GLN A 183 -13.35 19.62 -1.93
CA GLN A 183 -11.89 19.49 -2.07
C GLN A 183 -11.40 20.15 -3.35
N ARG A 184 -12.12 20.03 -4.47
CA ARG A 184 -11.76 20.74 -5.72
C ARG A 184 -11.77 22.26 -5.54
N LYS A 185 -12.80 22.80 -4.88
CA LYS A 185 -12.89 24.24 -4.56
C LYS A 185 -11.72 24.67 -3.68
N VAL A 186 -11.40 23.89 -2.64
CA VAL A 186 -10.29 24.21 -1.71
C VAL A 186 -8.93 24.12 -2.41
N ALA A 187 -8.68 23.09 -3.22
CA ALA A 187 -7.44 22.94 -3.99
C ALA A 187 -7.15 24.15 -4.88
N ALA A 188 -8.19 24.76 -5.46
CA ALA A 188 -8.07 25.94 -6.32
C ALA A 188 -7.82 27.28 -5.57
N LEU A 189 -7.85 27.29 -4.23
CA LEU A 189 -7.57 28.49 -3.43
C LEU A 189 -6.07 28.73 -3.28
N ASP A 190 -5.67 30.00 -3.26
CA ASP A 190 -4.34 30.44 -2.84
C ASP A 190 -4.29 30.56 -1.31
N ASP A 191 -3.15 30.24 -0.69
CA ASP A 191 -2.99 30.36 0.78
C ASP A 191 -3.13 31.82 1.26
N LEU A 192 -2.94 32.81 0.38
CA LEU A 192 -3.13 34.25 0.63
C LEU A 192 -4.57 34.73 0.39
N ASP A 193 -5.46 33.88 -0.13
CA ASP A 193 -6.87 34.24 -0.30
C ASP A 193 -7.53 34.58 1.04
N PRO A 194 -8.46 35.55 1.05
CA PRO A 194 -9.08 36.00 2.30
C PRO A 194 -9.90 34.86 2.94
N PRO A 195 -9.96 34.78 4.29
CA PRO A 195 -10.70 33.73 5.01
C PRO A 195 -12.15 33.52 4.57
N LYS A 196 -12.79 34.58 4.07
CA LYS A 196 -14.16 34.51 3.54
C LYS A 196 -14.28 33.60 2.31
N LYS A 197 -13.29 33.61 1.41
CA LYS A 197 -13.30 32.78 0.18
C LYS A 197 -13.19 31.29 0.53
N TRP A 198 -12.42 30.98 1.58
CA TRP A 198 -12.35 29.64 2.17
C TRP A 198 -13.69 29.20 2.76
N ALA A 199 -14.38 30.09 3.49
CA ALA A 199 -15.71 29.80 4.01
C ALA A 199 -16.71 29.52 2.88
N GLU A 200 -16.70 30.31 1.80
CA GLU A 200 -17.54 30.09 0.61
C GLU A 200 -17.27 28.73 -0.07
N ALA A 201 -16.04 28.23 -0.03
CA ALA A 201 -15.69 26.91 -0.56
C ALA A 201 -16.16 25.73 0.30
N ILE A 202 -16.22 25.91 1.62
CA ILE A 202 -16.39 24.82 2.61
C ILE A 202 -17.80 24.79 3.22
N ASP A 203 -18.46 25.93 3.39
CA ASP A 203 -19.68 26.04 4.21
C ASP A 203 -20.87 25.21 3.72
N GLU A 204 -20.92 24.90 2.42
CA GLU A 204 -21.95 24.03 1.82
C GLU A 204 -21.76 22.56 2.23
N ASP A 205 -20.56 22.16 2.63
CA ASP A 205 -20.22 20.80 3.06
C ASP A 205 -20.28 20.71 4.59
N LEU A 206 -21.49 20.42 5.08
CA LEU A 206 -21.75 20.31 6.51
C LEU A 206 -20.88 19.25 7.23
N PRO A 207 -20.69 18.03 6.69
CA PRO A 207 -19.77 17.05 7.29
C PRO A 207 -18.36 17.61 7.50
N THR A 208 -17.78 18.21 6.47
CA THR A 208 -16.39 18.72 6.50
C THR A 208 -16.24 19.92 7.39
N LYS A 209 -17.18 20.87 7.30
CA LYS A 209 -17.26 22.02 8.21
C LYS A 209 -17.29 21.58 9.67
N THR A 210 -18.13 20.60 9.99
CA THR A 210 -18.29 20.09 11.35
C THR A 210 -16.98 19.48 11.87
N VAL A 211 -16.31 18.68 11.04
CA VAL A 211 -15.01 18.08 11.37
C VAL A 211 -13.93 19.13 11.60
N ILE A 212 -13.82 20.15 10.73
CA ILE A 212 -12.85 21.24 10.89
C ILE A 212 -13.05 21.95 12.22
N LEU A 213 -14.28 22.39 12.51
CA LEU A 213 -14.58 23.09 13.75
C LEU A 213 -14.33 22.20 14.98
N ARG A 214 -14.64 20.91 14.90
CA ARG A 214 -14.36 19.93 15.96
C ARG A 214 -12.85 19.78 16.21
N ILE A 215 -12.05 19.65 15.15
CA ILE A 215 -10.58 19.53 15.23
C ILE A 215 -9.97 20.79 15.84
N LEU A 216 -10.34 21.97 15.35
CA LEU A 216 -9.76 23.24 15.80
C LEU A 216 -10.17 23.62 17.24
N ASN A 217 -11.30 23.12 17.71
CA ASN A 217 -11.70 23.28 19.11
C ASN A 217 -11.14 22.18 20.04
N SER A 218 -10.30 21.27 19.53
CA SER A 218 -9.65 20.25 20.36
C SER A 218 -8.53 20.85 21.23
N ALA A 219 -8.18 20.14 22.31
CA ALA A 219 -7.10 20.54 23.20
C ALA A 219 -5.75 20.72 22.48
N ARG A 220 -5.55 20.06 21.33
CA ARG A 220 -4.33 20.18 20.52
C ARG A 220 -4.12 21.60 20.00
N TYR A 221 -5.18 22.23 19.49
CA TYR A 221 -5.11 23.57 18.91
C TYR A 221 -5.20 24.67 19.97
N GLY A 222 -5.83 24.39 21.12
CA GLY A 222 -5.66 25.20 22.33
C GLY A 222 -6.13 26.66 22.22
N PHE A 223 -6.99 26.99 21.26
CA PHE A 223 -7.48 28.35 21.09
C PHE A 223 -8.25 28.84 22.33
N ARG A 224 -7.99 30.08 22.76
CA ARG A 224 -8.60 30.69 23.96
C ARG A 224 -10.11 30.92 23.81
N SER A 225 -10.57 31.13 22.58
CA SER A 225 -11.97 31.31 22.22
C SER A 225 -12.40 30.16 21.32
N ARG A 226 -13.66 29.74 21.47
CA ARG A 226 -14.27 28.74 20.59
C ARG A 226 -14.25 29.25 19.14
N VAL A 227 -13.91 28.35 18.22
CA VAL A 227 -13.98 28.57 16.78
C VAL A 227 -15.36 28.14 16.30
N GLU A 228 -16.14 29.07 15.76
CA GLU A 228 -17.54 28.81 15.36
C GLU A 228 -17.76 28.84 13.84
N THR A 229 -16.85 29.46 13.10
CA THR A 229 -16.98 29.67 11.65
C THR A 229 -15.67 29.37 10.91
N ILE A 230 -15.76 29.08 9.60
CA ILE A 230 -14.60 28.71 8.77
C ILE A 230 -13.67 29.91 8.52
N ASP A 231 -14.20 31.11 8.37
CA ASP A 231 -13.39 32.32 8.26
C ASP A 231 -12.58 32.58 9.54
N GLN A 232 -13.18 32.36 10.72
CA GLN A 232 -12.46 32.41 12.00
C GLN A 232 -11.40 31.31 12.07
N ALA A 233 -11.73 30.09 11.60
CA ALA A 233 -10.81 28.95 11.56
C ALA A 233 -9.54 29.26 10.74
N VAL A 234 -9.70 29.77 9.52
CA VAL A 234 -8.58 30.13 8.62
C VAL A 234 -7.72 31.23 9.24
N ALA A 235 -8.35 32.24 9.87
CA ALA A 235 -7.63 33.33 10.52
C ALA A 235 -6.78 32.89 11.72
N LEU A 236 -7.13 31.78 12.39
CA LEU A 236 -6.44 31.27 13.58
C LEU A 236 -5.45 30.13 13.27
N ALA A 237 -5.78 29.24 12.33
CA ALA A 237 -5.02 28.01 12.06
C ALA A 237 -4.11 28.09 10.83
N SER A 238 -4.14 29.17 10.04
CA SER A 238 -3.55 29.28 8.70
C SER A 238 -4.33 28.54 7.61
N ALA A 239 -4.31 29.10 6.40
CA ALA A 239 -4.94 28.52 5.21
C ALA A 239 -4.43 27.09 4.92
N ARG A 240 -3.11 26.89 5.04
CA ARG A 240 -2.47 25.58 4.80
C ARG A 240 -3.00 24.50 5.72
N THR A 241 -3.14 24.77 7.01
CA THR A 241 -3.70 23.80 7.96
C THR A 241 -5.16 23.48 7.67
N ILE A 242 -5.95 24.47 7.25
CA ILE A 242 -7.32 24.21 6.82
C ILE A 242 -7.34 23.29 5.61
N ARG A 243 -6.46 23.51 4.62
CA ARG A 243 -6.28 22.64 3.45
C ARG A 243 -5.90 21.21 3.84
N GLU A 244 -4.93 21.04 4.74
CA GLU A 244 -4.50 19.74 5.26
C GLU A 244 -5.66 18.98 5.93
N ILE A 245 -6.43 19.66 6.79
CA ILE A 245 -7.60 19.08 7.47
C ILE A 245 -8.69 18.70 6.46
N VAL A 246 -9.02 19.59 5.51
CA VAL A 246 -10.04 19.33 4.48
C VAL A 246 -9.62 18.12 3.65
N THR A 247 -8.38 18.09 3.14
CA THR A 247 -7.85 17.00 2.33
C THR A 247 -7.94 15.66 3.06
N ALA A 248 -7.46 15.60 4.30
CA ALA A 248 -7.55 14.39 5.12
C ALA A 248 -8.98 13.95 5.41
N CYS A 249 -9.89 14.89 5.68
CA CYS A 249 -11.30 14.58 5.94
C CYS A 249 -12.00 14.04 4.68
N GLN A 250 -11.83 14.72 3.54
CA GLN A 250 -12.49 14.42 2.28
C GLN A 250 -12.05 13.06 1.73
N ILE A 251 -10.74 12.81 1.71
CA ILE A 251 -10.20 11.54 1.21
C ILE A 251 -10.63 10.39 2.13
N ARG A 252 -10.66 10.61 3.45
CA ARG A 252 -11.23 9.62 4.38
C ARG A 252 -12.70 9.33 4.14
N GLN A 253 -13.51 10.32 3.76
CA GLN A 253 -14.91 10.10 3.39
C GLN A 253 -15.06 9.29 2.10
N ILE A 254 -14.18 9.48 1.10
CA ILE A 254 -14.19 8.71 -0.15
C ILE A 254 -14.04 7.21 0.13
N PHE A 255 -13.11 6.84 1.02
CA PHE A 255 -12.80 5.44 1.31
C PHE A 255 -13.58 4.86 2.50
N SER A 256 -14.52 5.60 3.10
CA SER A 256 -15.19 5.19 4.34
C SER A 256 -16.07 3.95 4.24
N LYS A 257 -16.37 3.47 3.03
CA LYS A 257 -17.20 2.28 2.76
C LYS A 257 -16.40 1.02 2.47
N THR A 258 -15.09 1.15 2.34
CA THR A 258 -14.19 0.02 2.11
C THR A 258 -13.93 -0.68 3.47
N SER A 259 -13.43 -1.91 3.53
CA SER A 259 -13.41 -2.75 4.76
C SER A 259 -12.87 -2.05 6.04
N ASP A 260 -13.67 -2.08 7.12
CA ASP A 260 -13.49 -1.24 8.33
C ASP A 260 -12.12 -1.40 9.04
N GLY A 261 -11.58 -2.62 9.15
CA GLY A 261 -10.38 -2.89 9.95
C GLY A 261 -9.07 -2.45 9.30
N THR A 262 -8.92 -2.75 8.01
CA THR A 262 -7.73 -2.42 7.22
C THR A 262 -7.56 -0.92 7.03
N ILE A 263 -8.68 -0.21 6.87
CA ILE A 263 -8.66 1.21 6.56
C ILE A 263 -8.26 2.04 7.76
N ASP A 264 -8.65 1.64 8.97
CA ASP A 264 -8.19 2.30 10.19
C ASP A 264 -6.66 2.20 10.34
N GLN A 265 -6.08 1.03 10.04
CA GLN A 265 -4.62 0.85 10.04
C GLN A 265 -3.93 1.75 9.01
N PHE A 266 -4.45 1.78 7.77
CA PHE A 266 -3.98 2.68 6.72
C PHE A 266 -4.00 4.15 7.16
N TRP A 267 -5.11 4.60 7.78
CA TRP A 267 -5.23 6.00 8.21
C TRP A 267 -4.28 6.34 9.35
N LYS A 268 -4.07 5.43 10.31
CA LYS A 268 -3.09 5.60 11.38
C LYS A 268 -1.68 5.75 10.81
N HIS A 269 -1.32 4.87 9.88
CA HIS A 269 -0.03 4.91 9.20
C HIS A 269 0.14 6.22 8.42
N SER A 270 -0.74 6.51 7.46
CA SER A 270 -0.64 7.68 6.58
C SER A 270 -0.64 9.01 7.33
N LEU A 271 -1.44 9.14 8.40
CA LEU A 271 -1.40 10.34 9.25
C LEU A 271 -0.13 10.43 10.09
N ALA A 272 0.44 9.31 10.54
CA ALA A 272 1.72 9.34 11.23
C ALA A 272 2.85 9.78 10.29
N VAL A 273 2.88 9.25 9.05
CA VAL A 273 3.80 9.69 8.00
C VAL A 273 3.62 11.18 7.72
N ALA A 274 2.39 11.67 7.56
CA ALA A 274 2.09 13.08 7.38
C ALA A 274 2.59 13.96 8.54
N ASN A 275 2.35 13.56 9.79
CA ASN A 275 2.81 14.30 10.97
C ASN A 275 4.34 14.28 11.09
N PHE A 276 5.01 13.16 10.79
CA PHE A 276 6.47 13.08 10.77
C PHE A 276 7.05 13.96 9.66
N ALA A 277 6.55 13.83 8.43
CA ALA A 277 7.01 14.64 7.30
C ALA A 277 6.88 16.14 7.61
N LYS A 278 5.73 16.55 8.15
CA LYS A 278 5.51 17.94 8.59
C LYS A 278 6.54 18.35 9.63
N LEU A 279 6.63 17.63 10.75
CA LEU A 279 7.50 18.03 11.86
C LEU A 279 8.98 18.03 11.49
N LEU A 280 9.45 17.00 10.79
CA LEU A 280 10.86 16.84 10.40
C LEU A 280 11.31 17.88 9.36
N SER A 281 10.36 18.46 8.61
CA SER A 281 10.65 19.56 7.67
C SER A 281 10.69 20.94 8.31
N LEU A 282 10.13 21.11 9.52
CA LEU A 282 10.09 22.41 10.19
C LEU A 282 11.44 22.73 10.85
N PRO A 283 11.91 23.99 10.79
CA PRO A 283 13.08 24.40 11.55
C PRO A 283 12.86 24.20 13.04
N ALA A 284 13.72 23.43 13.72
CA ALA A 284 13.64 23.26 15.16
C ALA A 284 14.34 24.39 15.93
N ASP A 285 15.18 25.19 15.25
CA ASP A 285 15.74 26.43 15.78
C ASP A 285 14.68 27.56 15.73
N PRO A 286 14.24 28.11 16.88
CA PRO A 286 13.27 29.21 16.90
C PRO A 286 13.74 30.46 16.14
N GLY A 287 15.05 30.67 15.99
CA GLY A 287 15.61 31.79 15.23
C GLY A 287 15.49 31.63 13.71
N ALA A 288 15.31 30.40 13.23
CA ALA A 288 15.15 30.06 11.82
C ALA A 288 13.68 29.95 11.37
N GLN A 289 12.73 29.97 12.32
CA GLN A 289 11.30 29.87 12.05
C GLN A 289 10.71 31.23 11.65
N ASP A 290 9.91 31.25 10.57
CA ASP A 290 8.95 32.32 10.36
C ASP A 290 7.73 32.20 11.31
N SER A 291 6.82 33.18 11.26
CA SER A 291 5.64 33.21 12.15
C SER A 291 4.69 32.03 11.95
N GLN A 292 4.55 31.53 10.71
CA GLN A 292 3.69 30.41 10.40
C GLN A 292 4.35 29.10 10.86
N GLN A 293 5.61 28.88 10.51
CA GLN A 293 6.39 27.72 10.92
C GLN A 293 6.44 27.57 12.44
N LYS A 294 6.62 28.69 13.17
CA LYS A 294 6.55 28.69 14.63
C LYS A 294 5.20 28.20 15.14
N THR A 295 4.11 28.69 14.56
CA THR A 295 2.76 28.28 14.95
C THR A 295 2.52 26.79 14.68
N GLU A 296 3.01 26.27 13.54
CA GLU A 296 2.93 24.84 13.23
C GLU A 296 3.76 23.98 14.20
N PHE A 297 4.99 24.41 14.50
CA PHE A 297 5.90 23.70 15.39
C PHE A 297 5.32 23.60 16.80
N GLU A 298 4.79 24.71 17.35
CA GLU A 298 4.17 24.76 18.68
C GLU A 298 2.97 23.81 18.83
N ARG A 299 2.28 23.44 17.75
CA ARG A 299 1.12 22.51 17.78
C ARG A 299 1.48 21.05 18.07
N PHE A 300 2.74 20.68 17.89
CA PHE A 300 3.21 19.36 18.30
C PHE A 300 3.41 19.26 19.82
N GLN A 301 3.37 20.40 20.53
CA GLN A 301 3.46 20.47 22.00
C GLN A 301 4.66 19.68 22.53
N LEU A 302 5.80 19.88 21.87
CA LEU A 302 7.05 19.22 22.20
C LEU A 302 7.55 19.63 23.60
N GLU A 303 8.18 18.70 24.28
CA GLU A 303 8.90 18.95 25.53
C GLU A 303 10.38 19.16 25.21
N GLU A 304 11.14 19.66 26.19
CA GLU A 304 12.56 20.04 26.04
C GLU A 304 13.41 18.92 25.43
N GLU A 305 13.13 17.66 25.78
CA GLU A 305 13.82 16.50 25.22
C GLU A 305 13.57 16.35 23.70
N GLN A 306 12.31 16.47 23.25
CA GLN A 306 11.97 16.37 21.82
C GLN A 306 12.60 17.52 21.01
N ASP A 307 12.54 18.74 21.55
CA ASP A 307 13.16 19.91 20.91
C ASP A 307 14.67 19.73 20.76
N THR A 308 15.33 19.23 21.81
CA THR A 308 16.79 19.01 21.82
C THR A 308 17.21 18.01 20.74
N VAL A 309 16.58 16.83 20.67
CA VAL A 309 16.97 15.81 19.69
C VAL A 309 16.70 16.25 18.25
N LEU A 310 15.64 17.02 18.01
CA LEU A 310 15.39 17.63 16.71
C LEU A 310 16.53 18.59 16.37
N GLN A 311 16.86 19.52 17.28
CA GLN A 311 17.91 20.51 17.08
C GLN A 311 19.30 19.91 16.83
N GLU A 312 19.61 18.78 17.48
CA GLU A 312 20.84 18.02 17.23
C GLU A 312 20.84 17.34 15.86
N ALA A 313 19.70 16.79 15.44
CA ALA A 313 19.57 16.06 14.18
C ALA A 313 19.68 16.98 12.95
N LYS A 314 19.23 18.24 13.06
CA LYS A 314 19.33 19.27 12.01
C LYS A 314 18.78 18.84 10.65
N LEU A 315 17.82 17.91 10.64
CA LEU A 315 17.31 17.34 9.40
C LEU A 315 16.71 18.43 8.49
N TRP A 316 16.00 19.41 9.07
CA TRP A 316 15.41 20.52 8.32
C TRP A 316 16.44 21.35 7.53
N GLU A 317 17.71 21.43 7.97
CA GLU A 317 18.76 22.16 7.24
C GLU A 317 19.12 21.47 5.92
N LYS A 318 18.76 20.19 5.76
CA LYS A 318 19.03 19.36 4.58
C LYS A 318 17.79 19.06 3.74
N ILE A 319 16.62 19.55 4.16
CA ILE A 319 15.37 19.42 3.40
C ILE A 319 15.09 20.74 2.68
N GLU A 320 15.20 20.73 1.36
CA GLU A 320 14.80 21.85 0.53
C GLU A 320 13.38 21.59 -0.01
N LEU A 321 12.42 22.43 0.36
CA LEU A 321 11.05 22.34 -0.16
C LEU A 321 10.84 23.40 -1.23
N GLY A 322 10.26 22.98 -2.35
CA GLY A 322 9.84 23.86 -3.44
C GLY A 322 8.64 24.73 -3.05
N GLU A 323 8.36 25.74 -3.87
CA GLU A 323 7.14 26.52 -3.75
C GLU A 323 5.93 25.62 -4.03
N GLY A 324 4.98 25.57 -3.08
CA GLY A 324 3.80 24.69 -3.15
C GLY A 324 4.01 23.29 -2.57
N ASP A 325 5.23 22.91 -2.16
CA ASP A 325 5.44 21.63 -1.49
C ASP A 325 4.68 21.57 -0.15
N ASP A 326 3.90 20.49 0.01
CA ASP A 326 3.15 20.20 1.23
C ASP A 326 3.55 18.81 1.77
N PRO A 327 4.53 18.75 2.70
CA PRO A 327 4.96 17.49 3.30
C PRO A 327 3.84 16.73 4.02
N PHE A 328 2.87 17.44 4.61
CA PHE A 328 1.77 16.78 5.31
C PHE A 328 0.87 16.05 4.31
N THR A 329 0.41 16.76 3.27
CA THR A 329 -0.44 16.16 2.25
C THR A 329 0.30 15.07 1.47
N ALA A 330 1.58 15.28 1.14
CA ALA A 330 2.41 14.27 0.49
C ALA A 330 2.53 13.00 1.35
N GLY A 331 2.82 13.12 2.64
CA GLY A 331 2.88 11.99 3.56
C GLY A 331 1.53 11.30 3.79
N LEU A 332 0.43 12.05 3.76
CA LEU A 332 -0.92 11.50 3.86
C LEU A 332 -1.30 10.66 2.64
N LEU A 333 -0.82 11.03 1.45
CA LEU A 333 -1.24 10.45 0.17
C LEU A 333 -0.24 9.48 -0.43
N HIS A 334 0.97 9.36 0.10
CA HIS A 334 2.03 8.52 -0.49
C HIS A 334 1.55 7.11 -0.82
N ASP A 335 0.76 6.52 0.09
CA ASP A 335 0.24 5.15 0.00
C ASP A 335 -1.21 5.05 -0.50
N ILE A 336 -1.78 6.13 -1.06
CA ILE A 336 -3.21 6.19 -1.44
C ILE A 336 -3.61 5.11 -2.46
N GLY A 337 -2.64 4.60 -3.22
CA GLY A 337 -2.85 3.49 -4.14
C GLY A 337 -3.26 2.19 -3.45
N LYS A 338 -2.85 1.92 -2.20
CA LYS A 338 -3.20 0.69 -1.48
C LYS A 338 -4.70 0.63 -1.17
N VAL A 339 -5.29 1.74 -0.71
CA VAL A 339 -6.74 1.82 -0.47
C VAL A 339 -7.54 1.93 -1.77
N THR A 340 -6.97 2.55 -2.80
CA THR A 340 -7.58 2.59 -4.13
C THR A 340 -7.65 1.20 -4.74
N MET A 341 -6.58 0.42 -4.63
CA MET A 341 -6.50 -0.98 -5.03
C MET A 341 -7.57 -1.80 -4.31
N LEU A 342 -7.72 -1.64 -2.99
CA LEU A 342 -8.75 -2.36 -2.22
C LEU A 342 -10.19 -2.03 -2.67
N MET A 343 -10.45 -0.76 -3.03
CA MET A 343 -11.75 -0.33 -3.53
C MET A 343 -12.04 -0.86 -4.95
N CYS A 344 -10.98 -1.02 -5.73
CA CYS A 344 -11.02 -1.37 -7.15
C CYS A 344 -10.95 -2.88 -7.42
N LEU A 345 -10.28 -3.59 -6.54
CA LEU A 345 -9.99 -5.01 -6.59
C LEU A 345 -10.31 -5.58 -5.21
N GLU A 346 -11.57 -5.98 -5.01
CA GLU A 346 -12.01 -6.60 -3.75
C GLU A 346 -11.15 -7.82 -3.42
N ASP A 347 -10.79 -8.01 -2.15
CA ASP A 347 -9.89 -9.07 -1.65
C ASP A 347 -8.42 -8.99 -2.15
N SER A 348 -8.03 -7.97 -2.92
CA SER A 348 -6.64 -7.79 -3.39
C SER A 348 -5.64 -7.71 -2.23
N LEU A 349 -5.97 -6.95 -1.19
CA LEU A 349 -5.11 -6.86 -0.02
C LEU A 349 -5.07 -8.17 0.76
N GLU A 350 -6.16 -8.94 0.81
CA GLU A 350 -6.15 -10.25 1.46
C GLU A 350 -5.11 -11.18 0.81
N LEU A 351 -5.01 -11.15 -0.51
CA LEU A 351 -4.02 -11.91 -1.28
C LEU A 351 -2.59 -11.46 -1.01
N VAL A 352 -2.36 -10.14 -1.00
CA VAL A 352 -1.05 -9.56 -0.65
C VAL A 352 -0.67 -9.98 0.78
N MET A 353 -1.60 -9.87 1.71
CA MET A 353 -1.38 -10.20 3.12
C MET A 353 -1.17 -11.70 3.36
N ALA A 354 -1.79 -12.58 2.59
CA ALA A 354 -1.52 -14.02 2.66
C ALA A 354 -0.05 -14.34 2.31
N LEU A 355 0.53 -13.62 1.34
CA LEU A 355 1.93 -13.77 0.97
C LEU A 355 2.87 -13.12 1.99
N VAL A 356 2.51 -11.95 2.54
CA VAL A 356 3.25 -11.33 3.65
C VAL A 356 3.31 -12.28 4.85
N GLU A 357 2.16 -12.85 5.24
CA GLU A 357 2.06 -13.79 6.35
C GLU A 357 2.98 -15.01 6.13
N GLN A 358 2.99 -15.57 4.91
CA GLN A 358 3.86 -16.68 4.59
C GLN A 358 5.35 -16.30 4.75
N GLU A 359 5.78 -15.15 4.23
CA GLU A 359 7.18 -14.69 4.39
C GLU A 359 7.56 -14.46 5.85
N VAL A 360 6.63 -13.91 6.64
CA VAL A 360 6.82 -13.70 8.07
C VAL A 360 7.03 -15.02 8.78
N GLN A 361 6.21 -16.03 8.49
CA GLN A 361 6.34 -17.37 9.07
C GLN A 361 7.64 -18.06 8.66
N GLU A 362 8.06 -17.93 7.40
CA GLU A 362 9.32 -18.47 6.90
C GLU A 362 10.53 -17.82 7.59
N ALA A 363 10.52 -16.49 7.75
CA ALA A 363 11.56 -15.76 8.47
C ALA A 363 11.63 -16.20 9.95
N GLN A 364 10.48 -16.30 10.62
CA GLN A 364 10.40 -16.77 12.01
C GLN A 364 10.91 -18.20 12.17
N ALA A 365 10.57 -19.10 11.23
CA ALA A 365 11.06 -20.48 11.23
C ALA A 365 12.59 -20.56 11.03
N ALA A 366 13.16 -19.60 10.30
CA ALA A 366 14.60 -19.43 10.15
C ALA A 366 15.26 -18.68 11.33
N ASN A 367 14.49 -18.33 12.36
CA ASN A 367 14.93 -17.50 13.49
C ASN A 367 15.50 -16.13 13.04
N GLN A 368 14.81 -15.51 12.09
CA GLN A 368 15.11 -14.20 11.51
C GLN A 368 13.88 -13.28 11.59
N MET A 369 14.09 -11.97 11.48
CA MET A 369 13.00 -11.01 11.29
C MET A 369 12.63 -10.93 9.81
N TRP A 370 11.34 -10.78 9.54
CA TRP A 370 10.86 -10.46 8.20
C TRP A 370 11.25 -9.03 7.85
N ALA A 371 11.71 -8.81 6.62
CA ALA A 371 12.13 -7.51 6.13
C ALA A 371 12.10 -7.52 4.60
N HIS A 372 10.94 -7.24 4.03
CA HIS A 372 10.73 -7.19 2.59
C HIS A 372 9.72 -6.09 2.26
N GLN A 373 9.90 -5.40 1.13
CA GLN A 373 8.96 -4.35 0.76
C GLN A 373 7.67 -4.97 0.21
N VAL A 374 6.51 -4.57 0.75
CA VAL A 374 5.20 -5.10 0.30
C VAL A 374 4.95 -4.83 -1.18
N VAL A 375 5.50 -3.74 -1.73
CA VAL A 375 5.44 -3.43 -3.17
C VAL A 375 5.99 -4.57 -4.04
N GLU A 376 6.97 -5.33 -3.55
CA GLU A 376 7.53 -6.48 -4.28
C GLU A 376 6.53 -7.65 -4.35
N ILE A 377 5.68 -7.80 -3.34
CA ILE A 377 4.59 -8.79 -3.35
C ILE A 377 3.47 -8.36 -4.30
N GLU A 378 3.13 -7.08 -4.34
CA GLU A 378 2.17 -6.52 -5.29
C GLU A 378 2.65 -6.73 -6.74
N ARG A 379 3.91 -6.37 -7.02
CA ARG A 379 4.57 -6.62 -8.30
C ARG A 379 4.69 -8.11 -8.60
N PHE A 380 4.93 -8.96 -7.61
CA PHE A 380 4.89 -10.41 -7.82
C PHE A 380 3.52 -10.87 -8.32
N LEU A 381 2.43 -10.41 -7.69
CA LEU A 381 1.07 -10.82 -8.04
C LEU A 381 0.59 -10.24 -9.37
N MET A 382 0.85 -8.97 -9.64
CA MET A 382 0.25 -8.22 -10.77
C MET A 382 1.25 -7.80 -11.85
N THR A 383 2.53 -8.14 -11.65
CA THR A 383 3.71 -7.86 -12.50
C THR A 383 4.08 -6.38 -12.64
N ASP A 384 3.20 -5.55 -13.19
CA ASP A 384 3.51 -4.15 -13.55
C ASP A 384 2.59 -3.13 -12.86
N ILE A 385 1.67 -3.62 -12.04
CA ILE A 385 0.76 -2.79 -11.27
C ILE A 385 1.09 -3.00 -9.81
N ASP A 386 1.44 -1.91 -9.16
CA ASP A 386 1.60 -1.81 -7.72
C ASP A 386 0.80 -0.61 -7.20
N HIS A 387 0.80 -0.42 -5.89
CA HIS A 387 0.11 0.72 -5.31
C HIS A 387 0.67 2.07 -5.79
N GLN A 388 1.96 2.18 -6.13
CA GLN A 388 2.51 3.43 -6.66
C GLN A 388 1.84 3.77 -7.99
N SER A 389 1.75 2.82 -8.92
CA SER A 389 1.11 3.01 -10.24
C SER A 389 -0.39 3.37 -10.13
N ILE A 390 -1.13 2.69 -9.25
CA ILE A 390 -2.56 2.96 -9.01
C ILE A 390 -2.72 4.35 -8.37
N GLY A 391 -1.85 4.68 -7.41
CA GLY A 391 -1.88 5.95 -6.69
C GLY A 391 -1.61 7.13 -7.61
N ILE A 392 -0.61 7.05 -8.51
CA ILE A 392 -0.32 8.10 -9.50
C ILE A 392 -1.55 8.33 -10.38
N ARG A 393 -2.18 7.26 -10.89
CA ARG A 393 -3.35 7.37 -11.77
C ARG A 393 -4.52 8.04 -11.07
N LEU A 394 -4.72 7.76 -9.78
CA LEU A 394 -5.70 8.45 -8.97
C LEU A 394 -5.34 9.92 -8.79
N ALA A 395 -4.08 10.21 -8.43
CA ALA A 395 -3.60 11.57 -8.20
C ALA A 395 -3.67 12.46 -9.45
N ASP A 396 -3.39 11.89 -10.63
CA ASP A 396 -3.55 12.53 -11.94
C ASP A 396 -5.03 12.85 -12.24
N ARG A 397 -5.93 11.87 -12.08
CA ARG A 397 -7.39 12.10 -12.20
C ARG A 397 -7.92 13.14 -11.22
N TRP A 398 -7.24 13.29 -10.10
CA TRP A 398 -7.56 14.24 -9.05
C TRP A 398 -6.86 15.60 -9.22
N GLU A 399 -6.06 15.75 -10.27
CA GLU A 399 -5.31 16.98 -10.58
C GLU A 399 -4.45 17.46 -9.40
N PHE A 400 -3.89 16.53 -8.61
CA PHE A 400 -2.93 16.87 -7.56
C PHE A 400 -1.63 17.41 -8.17
N ASP A 401 -0.95 18.29 -7.44
CA ASP A 401 0.30 18.91 -7.90
C ASP A 401 1.39 17.87 -8.21
N ALA A 402 2.26 18.21 -9.17
CA ALA A 402 3.33 17.33 -9.65
C ALA A 402 4.22 16.82 -8.52
N SER A 403 4.48 17.64 -7.48
CA SER A 403 5.28 17.24 -6.32
C SER A 403 4.67 16.05 -5.57
N ILE A 404 3.35 16.08 -5.31
CA ILE A 404 2.63 14.98 -4.65
C ILE A 404 2.61 13.74 -5.56
N GLN A 405 2.35 13.91 -6.86
CA GLN A 405 2.40 12.80 -7.81
C GLN A 405 3.79 12.12 -7.82
N GLN A 406 4.88 12.91 -7.79
CA GLN A 406 6.24 12.39 -7.74
C GLN A 406 6.55 11.64 -6.43
N VAL A 407 6.01 12.09 -5.30
CA VAL A 407 6.11 11.37 -4.02
C VAL A 407 5.43 10.00 -4.11
N ILE A 408 4.16 9.98 -4.54
CA ILE A 408 3.40 8.73 -4.70
C ILE A 408 4.13 7.78 -5.65
N ALA A 409 4.71 8.33 -6.73
CA ALA A 409 5.41 7.54 -7.73
C ALA A 409 6.73 6.93 -7.28
N ASN A 410 7.43 7.49 -6.30
CA ASN A 410 8.84 7.16 -6.06
C ASN A 410 9.20 6.87 -4.59
N HIS A 411 8.27 6.93 -3.64
CA HIS A 411 8.61 6.83 -2.21
C HIS A 411 9.28 5.50 -1.79
N HIS A 412 9.07 4.39 -2.52
CA HIS A 412 9.83 3.13 -2.33
C HIS A 412 11.05 2.98 -3.26
N GLN A 413 11.21 3.83 -4.27
CA GLN A 413 12.32 3.82 -5.25
C GLN A 413 12.96 5.21 -5.34
N VAL A 414 13.52 5.67 -4.23
CA VAL A 414 14.09 7.02 -4.15
C VAL A 414 15.42 7.08 -4.90
N ALA A 415 15.49 7.91 -5.94
CA ALA A 415 16.72 8.16 -6.68
C ALA A 415 17.69 9.08 -5.89
N GLU A 416 19.00 8.94 -6.13
CA GLU A 416 20.04 9.71 -5.42
C GLU A 416 19.84 11.23 -5.52
N HIS A 417 19.42 11.71 -6.70
CA HIS A 417 19.13 13.12 -6.96
C HIS A 417 17.64 13.47 -6.93
N ALA A 418 16.81 12.63 -6.30
CA ALA A 418 15.40 12.92 -6.11
C ALA A 418 15.21 14.19 -5.26
N PRO A 419 14.15 14.99 -5.52
CA PRO A 419 13.75 16.09 -4.66
C PRO A 419 13.69 15.68 -3.18
N THR A 420 14.12 16.57 -2.29
CA THR A 420 14.22 16.32 -0.85
C THR A 420 12.89 16.00 -0.19
N ILE A 421 11.76 16.44 -0.75
CA ILE A 421 10.42 16.01 -0.28
C ILE A 421 10.22 14.49 -0.44
N ILE A 422 10.69 13.88 -1.53
CA ILE A 422 10.56 12.42 -1.73
C ILE A 422 11.40 11.67 -0.70
N LYS A 423 12.63 12.13 -0.45
CA LYS A 423 13.52 11.56 0.59
C LYS A 423 12.91 11.73 2.00
N LEU A 424 12.34 12.89 2.28
CA LEU A 424 11.63 13.17 3.53
C LEU A 424 10.45 12.21 3.73
N ILE A 425 9.62 12.00 2.70
CA ILE A 425 8.48 11.09 2.80
C ILE A 425 8.95 9.64 2.97
N ALA A 426 10.01 9.20 2.30
CA ALA A 426 10.58 7.87 2.50
C ALA A 426 11.09 7.66 3.95
N LEU A 427 11.78 8.67 4.52
CA LEU A 427 12.17 8.64 5.93
C LEU A 427 10.96 8.65 6.88
N ALA A 428 9.94 9.46 6.56
CA ALA A 428 8.71 9.54 7.34
C ALA A 428 7.88 8.24 7.26
N ASP A 429 7.92 7.51 6.15
CA ASP A 429 7.31 6.18 5.99
C ASP A 429 7.99 5.14 6.89
N ILE A 430 9.33 5.11 6.91
CA ILE A 430 10.08 4.27 7.87
C ILE A 430 9.68 4.62 9.31
N ALA A 431 9.61 5.91 9.65
CA ALA A 431 9.18 6.39 10.96
C ALA A 431 7.72 6.00 11.27
N GLY A 432 6.83 6.10 10.29
CA GLY A 432 5.44 5.67 10.37
C GLY A 432 5.34 4.18 10.67
N ASN A 433 6.12 3.34 9.98
CA ASN A 433 6.16 1.90 10.20
C ASN A 433 6.72 1.48 11.57
N CYS A 434 7.48 2.35 12.24
CA CYS A 434 7.89 2.13 13.63
C CYS A 434 6.72 2.25 14.62
N LEU A 435 5.72 3.08 14.31
CA LEU A 435 4.61 3.39 15.23
C LEU A 435 3.30 2.69 14.85
N PHE A 436 3.00 2.66 13.56
CA PHE A 436 1.78 2.13 12.95
C PHE A 436 2.19 1.45 11.64
N PRO A 437 2.72 0.22 11.69
CA PRO A 437 3.08 -0.52 10.47
C PRO A 437 1.85 -0.75 9.61
N TYR A 438 2.03 -0.65 8.30
CA TYR A 438 0.99 -0.97 7.33
C TYR A 438 1.61 -1.55 6.06
N PRO A 439 1.00 -2.59 5.45
CA PRO A 439 -0.19 -3.32 5.88
C PRO A 439 0.06 -4.44 6.91
N ALA A 440 1.31 -4.76 7.23
CA ALA A 440 1.66 -5.76 8.23
C ALA A 440 1.28 -5.32 9.66
N THR A 441 0.95 -6.28 10.54
CA THR A 441 0.60 -5.97 11.93
C THR A 441 1.82 -5.65 12.79
N GLU A 442 1.61 -5.02 13.95
CA GLU A 442 2.67 -4.70 14.93
C GLU A 442 3.47 -5.93 15.38
N THR A 443 2.85 -7.11 15.42
CA THR A 443 3.52 -8.35 15.83
C THR A 443 4.35 -9.00 14.73
N GLN A 444 4.24 -8.51 13.50
CA GLN A 444 4.85 -9.11 12.31
C GLN A 444 5.94 -8.21 11.72
N HIS A 445 5.74 -6.89 11.79
CA HIS A 445 6.67 -5.93 11.20
C HIS A 445 7.95 -5.80 12.03
N PRO A 446 9.15 -5.72 11.41
CA PRO A 446 10.43 -5.67 12.14
C PRO A 446 10.58 -4.42 13.02
N PHE A 447 10.18 -3.23 12.52
CA PHE A 447 10.39 -1.98 13.28
C PHE A 447 9.69 -1.93 14.65
N PRO A 448 8.39 -2.26 14.79
CA PRO A 448 7.76 -2.33 16.11
C PRO A 448 8.43 -3.32 17.07
N ILE A 449 8.90 -4.48 16.57
CA ILE A 449 9.63 -5.47 17.37
C ILE A 449 10.96 -4.88 17.87
N LEU A 450 11.68 -4.16 17.02
CA LEU A 450 12.91 -3.47 17.40
C LEU A 450 12.64 -2.32 18.40
N PHE A 451 11.55 -1.57 18.25
CA PHE A 451 11.16 -0.51 19.20
C PHE A 451 10.80 -1.08 20.58
N ASP A 452 10.08 -2.19 20.64
CA ASP A 452 9.80 -2.88 21.92
C ASP A 452 11.10 -3.37 22.59
N ARG A 453 12.11 -3.77 21.80
CA ARG A 453 13.45 -4.08 22.34
C ARG A 453 14.15 -2.84 22.87
N ILE A 454 14.04 -1.67 22.22
CA ILE A 454 14.56 -0.39 22.76
C ILE A 454 13.92 -0.14 24.12
N ASP A 455 12.59 -0.19 24.21
CA ASP A 455 11.85 0.04 25.46
C ASP A 455 12.26 -0.93 26.59
N LYS A 456 12.57 -2.18 26.25
CA LYS A 456 13.08 -3.18 27.20
C LYS A 456 14.52 -2.90 27.63
N GLY A 457 15.39 -2.47 26.72
CA GLY A 457 16.77 -2.09 27.01
C GLY A 457 16.84 -0.84 27.91
N LEU A 458 15.99 0.16 27.65
CA LEU A 458 15.90 1.38 28.44
C LEU A 458 15.62 1.12 29.93
N LYS A 459 14.83 0.08 30.26
CA LYS A 459 14.56 -0.31 31.65
C LYS A 459 15.81 -0.79 32.41
N LYS A 460 16.87 -1.17 31.69
CA LYS A 460 18.14 -1.63 32.25
C LYS A 460 19.22 -0.55 32.22
N SER A 461 19.07 0.47 31.37
CA SER A 461 20.03 1.56 31.27
C SER A 461 20.06 2.39 32.55
N THR A 462 21.25 2.89 32.88
CA THR A 462 21.47 3.81 34.00
C THR A 462 21.56 5.27 33.55
N LYS A 463 21.54 5.53 32.24
CA LYS A 463 21.59 6.86 31.64
C LYS A 463 20.20 7.50 31.61
N ALA A 464 20.16 8.81 31.49
CA ALA A 464 18.93 9.54 31.22
C ALA A 464 18.59 9.45 29.72
N SER A 465 17.34 9.72 29.37
CA SER A 465 16.93 9.94 27.99
C SER A 465 17.37 11.35 27.56
N PRO A 466 17.90 11.55 26.33
CA PRO A 466 17.93 10.60 25.23
C PRO A 466 19.21 9.75 25.11
N GLU A 467 20.22 9.93 25.97
CA GLU A 467 21.50 9.20 25.89
C GLU A 467 21.35 7.68 26.13
N ALA A 468 20.37 7.28 26.94
CA ALA A 468 20.00 5.89 27.15
C ALA A 468 19.51 5.23 25.86
N ILE A 469 18.78 5.95 25.01
CA ILE A 469 18.30 5.45 23.72
C ILE A 469 19.49 5.20 22.80
N ASP A 470 20.40 6.17 22.74
CA ASP A 470 21.63 6.06 21.95
C ASP A 470 22.50 4.87 22.39
N GLU A 471 22.60 4.61 23.69
CA GLU A 471 23.30 3.44 24.24
C GLU A 471 22.63 2.14 23.82
N VAL A 472 21.32 1.99 24.05
CA VAL A 472 20.58 0.76 23.75
C VAL A 472 20.59 0.45 22.26
N ILE A 473 20.42 1.47 21.40
CA ILE A 473 20.55 1.29 19.95
C ILE A 473 21.95 0.75 19.62
N SER A 474 23.00 1.34 20.18
CA SER A 474 24.39 0.98 19.84
C SER A 474 24.78 -0.42 20.33
N GLU A 475 24.33 -0.81 21.52
CA GLU A 475 24.82 -2.02 22.19
C GLU A 475 23.93 -3.25 21.96
N GLU A 476 22.61 -3.06 21.84
CA GLU A 476 21.65 -4.18 21.81
C GLU A 476 20.96 -4.40 20.46
N ILE A 477 20.92 -3.39 19.57
CA ILE A 477 19.97 -3.38 18.43
C ILE A 477 20.64 -3.02 17.09
N PHE A 478 21.79 -2.35 17.08
CA PHE A 478 22.39 -1.79 15.87
C PHE A 478 22.57 -2.80 14.73
N GLU A 479 23.11 -3.99 15.02
CA GLU A 479 23.34 -5.04 14.02
C GLU A 479 22.02 -5.54 13.40
N ASP A 480 21.00 -5.77 14.23
CA ASP A 480 19.68 -6.22 13.77
C ASP A 480 18.98 -5.14 12.93
N LEU A 481 19.17 -3.87 13.31
CA LEU A 481 18.64 -2.73 12.58
C LEU A 481 19.30 -2.64 11.20
N VAL A 482 20.63 -2.76 11.13
CA VAL A 482 21.38 -2.77 9.87
C VAL A 482 20.95 -3.96 8.99
N ASP A 483 20.78 -5.16 9.56
CA ASP A 483 20.29 -6.34 8.82
C ASP A 483 18.90 -6.09 8.23
N VAL A 484 17.95 -5.58 9.02
CA VAL A 484 16.60 -5.25 8.55
C VAL A 484 16.63 -4.24 7.40
N LEU A 485 17.41 -3.16 7.52
CA LEU A 485 17.45 -2.11 6.51
C LEU A 485 18.14 -2.57 5.22
N ASN A 486 19.17 -3.42 5.34
CA ASN A 486 19.81 -4.05 4.19
C ASN A 486 18.83 -4.96 3.43
N ARG A 487 18.01 -5.74 4.15
CA ARG A 487 16.99 -6.62 3.54
C ARG A 487 15.83 -5.86 2.91
N LEU A 488 15.44 -4.73 3.50
CA LEU A 488 14.49 -3.78 2.90
C LEU A 488 15.04 -3.06 1.66
N ASN A 489 16.33 -3.25 1.34
CA ASN A 489 17.01 -2.67 0.19
C ASN A 489 16.85 -1.14 0.12
N LEU A 490 16.97 -0.47 1.27
CA LEU A 490 16.80 0.97 1.34
C LEU A 490 18.01 1.70 0.72
N PRO A 491 17.79 2.79 -0.05
CA PRO A 491 18.90 3.52 -0.66
C PRO A 491 19.83 4.16 0.37
N ASN A 492 21.14 3.88 0.25
CA ASN A 492 22.15 4.39 1.20
C ASN A 492 22.20 5.92 1.31
N HIS A 493 21.87 6.64 0.22
CA HIS A 493 21.90 8.10 0.20
C HIS A 493 20.80 8.74 1.06
N LEU A 494 19.78 7.99 1.52
CA LEU A 494 18.83 8.49 2.52
C LEU A 494 19.55 8.82 3.84
N TRP A 495 20.56 8.02 4.19
CA TRP A 495 21.35 8.17 5.42
C TRP A 495 22.38 9.32 5.36
N GLU A 496 22.55 9.96 4.20
CA GLU A 496 23.32 11.20 4.08
C GLU A 496 22.57 12.40 4.69
N LEU A 497 21.23 12.32 4.72
CA LEU A 497 20.38 13.32 5.38
C LEU A 497 20.49 13.22 6.90
N ILE A 498 20.49 12.00 7.44
CA ILE A 498 20.56 11.77 8.87
C ILE A 498 21.17 10.39 9.10
N ASP A 499 22.14 10.29 10.01
CA ASP A 499 22.73 9.00 10.31
C ASP A 499 21.70 8.08 10.98
N LEU A 500 21.88 6.79 10.75
CA LEU A 500 20.93 5.76 11.16
C LEU A 500 20.57 5.85 12.65
N LYS A 501 21.56 6.01 13.52
CA LYS A 501 21.35 6.01 14.97
C LYS A 501 20.57 7.25 15.39
N THR A 502 20.97 8.42 14.93
CA THR A 502 20.28 9.69 15.21
C THR A 502 18.84 9.65 14.71
N PHE A 503 18.60 9.09 13.53
CA PHE A 503 17.24 8.92 12.99
C PHE A 503 16.35 8.11 13.95
N PHE A 504 16.77 6.90 14.32
CA PHE A 504 15.95 6.05 15.21
C PHE A 504 15.79 6.62 16.62
N LYS A 505 16.80 7.34 17.15
CA LYS A 505 16.66 8.12 18.40
C LYS A 505 15.56 9.17 18.26
N VAL A 506 15.60 9.99 17.20
CA VAL A 506 14.59 11.03 16.95
C VAL A 506 13.20 10.43 16.85
N ILE A 507 13.02 9.34 16.08
CA ILE A 507 11.70 8.71 15.92
C ILE A 507 11.17 8.17 17.26
N HIS A 508 12.03 7.54 18.07
CA HIS A 508 11.64 7.02 19.38
C HIS A 508 11.20 8.14 20.34
N VAL A 509 11.98 9.23 20.43
CA VAL A 509 11.68 10.38 21.30
C VAL A 509 10.42 11.14 20.87
N LEU A 510 10.15 11.22 19.56
CA LEU A 510 8.96 11.87 19.00
C LEU A 510 7.70 10.99 19.04
N ALA A 511 7.85 9.67 19.22
CA ALA A 511 6.77 8.70 19.12
C ALA A 511 5.52 9.06 19.95
N PRO A 512 5.61 9.49 21.23
CA PRO A 512 4.43 9.82 22.02
C PRO A 512 3.63 10.99 21.43
N LYS A 513 4.31 12.03 20.93
CA LYS A 513 3.68 13.23 20.35
C LYS A 513 3.03 12.90 19.02
N ILE A 514 3.69 12.13 18.16
CA ILE A 514 3.14 11.69 16.87
C ILE A 514 1.96 10.73 17.08
N LYS A 515 2.04 9.75 18.00
CA LYS A 515 0.91 8.86 18.32
C LYS A 515 -0.30 9.66 18.81
N SER A 516 -0.08 10.62 19.73
CA SER A 516 -1.15 11.49 20.24
C SER A 516 -1.77 12.34 19.13
N ALA A 517 -0.94 12.93 18.27
CA ALA A 517 -1.35 13.71 17.12
C ALA A 517 -2.24 12.91 16.15
N THR A 518 -1.79 11.72 15.76
CA THR A 518 -2.50 10.82 14.84
C THR A 518 -3.82 10.33 15.42
N ILE A 519 -3.81 9.77 16.64
CA ILE A 519 -5.01 9.22 17.28
C ILE A 519 -6.02 10.34 17.57
N GLY A 520 -5.55 11.49 18.04
CA GLY A 520 -6.39 12.66 18.28
C GLY A 520 -7.11 13.11 17.02
N PHE A 521 -6.40 13.19 15.89
CA PHE A 521 -7.02 13.52 14.59
C PHE A 521 -8.10 12.51 14.20
N LEU A 522 -7.82 11.20 14.32
CA LEU A 522 -8.78 10.15 13.96
C LEU A 522 -10.04 10.18 14.83
N GLN A 523 -9.90 10.42 16.13
CA GLN A 523 -11.04 10.58 17.03
C GLN A 523 -11.92 11.79 16.68
N GLN A 524 -11.33 12.88 16.18
CA GLN A 524 -12.06 14.07 15.73
C GLN A 524 -12.58 13.96 14.28
N THR A 525 -12.28 12.88 13.57
CA THR A 525 -12.81 12.62 12.22
C THR A 525 -13.78 11.43 12.18
N ALA A 526 -13.83 10.62 13.24
CA ALA A 526 -14.81 9.55 13.42
C ALA A 526 -16.25 10.05 13.56
#